data_AF-A0A1V4PEK4-F1
#
_entry.id   AF-A0A1V4PEK4-F1
#
_cell.length_a   1.000
_cell.length_b   1.000
_cell.length_c   1.000
_cell.angle_alpha   90.00
_cell.angle_beta   90.00
_cell.angle_gamma   90.00
#
_symmetry.space_group_name_H-M   'P 1'
#
loop_
_entity.id
_entity.type
_entity.pdbx_description
1 polymer ?
#
loop_
_entity_poly.entity_id
_entity_poly.type
_entity_poly.pdbx_seq_one_letter_code
_entity_poly.pdbx_strand_id
1 'polypeptide(L)'
;MGGVRETLGEYSKTRQVAFGASMIIGAAFFCTGVIGDWRGWWNGLGFVPNAITSLAGFFFGVPIALVLLSTLTDEREERSQLNKLRGLSDAAWQDFSDRVHEFCTQGRIDALRLAGGDLANRWQSMSALLQSCWEFDPIPQFKLGLELAPVATEIEALVVSFRRSFDDRAKDLQIKWVGLQRSWAVLDSYVKIQRFERRQSWLSPDIDSSIQDWLRGDAHPMTEFLSQHLSTGALSGVSLQMEQVPELLRSLESQTFEERISFINTSNSPIYKLVASSYSAQAFAAAEVLRRLRDSVEAAEKGQGWPHRRGEVGQKN
;
A
#
# COMPACT_ATOMS: atom_id res chain seq x y z
N MET A 1 -3.82 -16.79 -41.42
CA MET A 1 -2.61 -16.54 -42.23
C MET A 1 -1.93 -15.19 -41.95
N GLY A 2 -2.60 -14.20 -41.32
CA GLY A 2 -1.95 -12.92 -40.93
C GLY A 2 -0.76 -13.08 -39.99
N GLY A 3 -0.90 -13.94 -38.97
CA GLY A 3 0.14 -14.15 -37.95
C GLY A 3 1.50 -14.58 -38.52
N VAL A 4 1.54 -15.46 -39.53
CA VAL A 4 2.80 -15.96 -40.14
C VAL A 4 3.56 -14.83 -40.85
N ARG A 5 2.84 -13.89 -41.45
CA ARG A 5 3.44 -12.75 -42.17
C ARG A 5 4.01 -11.72 -41.19
N GLU A 6 3.33 -11.49 -40.07
CA GLU A 6 3.82 -10.65 -38.97
C GLU A 6 5.04 -11.29 -38.30
N THR A 7 5.02 -12.59 -37.99
CA THR A 7 6.18 -13.26 -37.39
C THR A 7 7.40 -13.20 -38.30
N LEU A 8 7.21 -13.44 -39.61
CA LEU A 8 8.30 -13.36 -40.57
C LEU A 8 8.93 -11.96 -40.63
N GLY A 9 8.14 -10.89 -40.42
CA GLY A 9 8.62 -9.51 -40.41
C GLY A 9 9.58 -9.17 -39.27
N GLU A 10 9.45 -9.82 -38.11
CA GLU A 10 10.25 -9.54 -36.91
C GLU A 10 11.59 -10.30 -36.86
N TYR A 11 11.78 -11.34 -37.69
CA TYR A 11 13.07 -12.05 -37.72
C TYR A 11 14.19 -11.19 -38.28
N SER A 12 15.41 -11.43 -37.78
CA SER A 12 16.61 -10.87 -38.39
C SER A 12 16.69 -11.24 -39.87
N LYS A 13 17.15 -10.30 -40.71
CA LYS A 13 17.29 -10.50 -42.16
C LYS A 13 17.98 -11.83 -42.52
N THR A 14 18.94 -12.25 -41.71
CA THR A 14 19.66 -13.52 -41.88
C THR A 14 18.76 -14.75 -41.78
N ARG A 15 17.82 -14.79 -40.82
CA ARG A 15 16.87 -15.91 -40.66
C ARG A 15 15.83 -15.93 -41.76
N GLN A 16 15.34 -14.76 -42.20
CA GLN A 16 14.44 -14.65 -43.35
C GLN A 16 15.08 -15.18 -44.63
N VAL A 17 16.35 -14.80 -44.89
CA VAL A 17 17.11 -15.28 -46.06
C VAL A 17 17.36 -16.78 -45.96
N ALA A 18 17.73 -17.30 -44.80
CA ALA A 18 17.95 -18.74 -44.61
C ALA A 18 16.66 -19.55 -44.84
N PHE A 19 15.52 -19.08 -44.32
CA PHE A 19 14.21 -19.69 -44.55
C PHE A 19 13.81 -19.64 -46.03
N GLY A 20 13.96 -18.49 -46.68
CA GLY A 20 13.68 -18.34 -48.11
C GLY A 20 14.55 -19.25 -48.97
N ALA A 21 15.86 -19.28 -48.69
CA ALA A 21 16.81 -20.14 -49.38
C ALA A 21 16.48 -21.62 -49.20
N SER A 22 16.17 -22.07 -47.98
CA SER A 22 15.78 -23.47 -47.75
C SER A 22 14.50 -23.85 -48.48
N MET A 23 13.50 -22.96 -48.53
CA MET A 23 12.25 -23.22 -49.26
C MET A 23 12.48 -23.29 -50.78
N ILE A 24 13.33 -22.42 -51.33
CA ILE A 24 13.71 -22.44 -52.76
C ILE A 24 14.49 -23.72 -53.09
N ILE A 25 15.47 -24.10 -52.25
CA ILE A 25 16.26 -25.32 -52.43
C ILE A 25 15.35 -26.57 -52.34
N GLY A 26 14.46 -26.62 -51.36
CA GLY A 26 13.47 -27.70 -51.22
C GLY A 26 12.55 -27.81 -52.44
N ALA A 27 12.05 -26.69 -52.96
CA ALA A 27 11.24 -26.65 -54.17
C ALA A 27 12.03 -27.11 -55.42
N ALA A 28 13.30 -26.71 -55.54
CA ALA A 28 14.15 -27.13 -56.64
C ALA A 28 14.40 -28.65 -56.62
N PHE A 29 14.67 -29.24 -55.46
CA PHE A 29 14.81 -30.69 -55.31
C PHE A 29 13.50 -31.41 -55.64
N PHE A 30 12.37 -30.91 -55.13
CA PHE A 30 11.05 -31.47 -55.44
C PHE A 30 10.76 -31.48 -56.95
N CYS A 31 10.93 -30.33 -57.62
CA CYS A 31 10.73 -30.22 -59.07
C CYS A 31 11.69 -31.12 -59.86
N THR A 32 12.95 -31.22 -59.44
CA THR A 32 13.94 -32.10 -60.10
C THR A 32 13.54 -33.58 -59.94
N GLY A 33 13.05 -33.98 -58.78
CA GLY A 33 12.52 -35.31 -58.53
C GLY A 33 11.36 -35.63 -59.48
N VAL A 34 10.36 -34.76 -59.54
CA VAL A 34 9.15 -34.90 -60.39
C VAL A 34 9.50 -34.93 -61.88
N ILE A 35 10.36 -34.01 -62.35
CA ILE A 35 10.74 -33.95 -63.78
C ILE A 35 11.56 -35.17 -64.18
N GLY A 36 12.49 -35.61 -63.32
CA GLY A 36 13.30 -36.80 -63.59
C GLY A 36 12.45 -38.07 -63.65
N ASP A 37 11.41 -38.15 -62.82
CA ASP A 37 10.47 -39.28 -62.80
C ASP A 37 9.62 -39.30 -64.07
N TRP A 38 9.07 -38.14 -64.45
CA TRP A 38 8.30 -37.99 -65.68
C TRP A 38 9.09 -38.32 -66.94
N ARG A 39 10.39 -37.99 -66.99
CA ARG A 39 11.28 -38.29 -68.13
C ARG A 39 11.84 -39.72 -68.11
N GLY A 40 11.56 -40.51 -67.07
CA GLY A 40 12.12 -41.85 -66.90
C GLY A 40 13.63 -41.87 -66.65
N TRP A 41 14.23 -40.75 -66.24
CA TRP A 41 15.67 -40.65 -65.94
C TRP A 41 16.09 -41.54 -64.78
N TRP A 42 15.14 -41.89 -63.92
CA TRP A 42 15.36 -42.73 -62.75
C TRP A 42 15.17 -44.23 -63.02
N ASN A 43 14.91 -44.65 -64.26
CA ASN A 43 14.76 -46.07 -64.60
C ASN A 43 16.07 -46.83 -64.28
N GLY A 44 16.01 -47.72 -63.29
CA GLY A 44 17.16 -48.46 -62.77
C GLY A 44 17.88 -47.83 -61.56
N LEU A 45 17.47 -46.63 -61.12
CA LEU A 45 18.05 -45.88 -59.99
C LEU A 45 17.00 -45.55 -58.92
N GLY A 46 16.19 -46.52 -58.51
CA GLY A 46 15.09 -46.31 -57.54
C GLY A 46 15.49 -45.69 -56.19
N PHE A 47 16.78 -45.70 -55.84
CA PHE A 47 17.30 -45.01 -54.66
C PHE A 47 17.28 -43.47 -54.77
N VAL A 48 17.55 -42.92 -55.96
CA VAL A 48 17.75 -41.47 -56.13
C VAL A 48 16.46 -40.66 -55.95
N PRO A 49 15.30 -41.05 -56.50
CA PRO A 49 14.03 -40.36 -56.24
C PRO A 49 13.68 -40.30 -54.75
N ASN A 50 13.92 -41.40 -54.03
CA ASN A 50 13.67 -41.47 -52.59
C ASN A 50 14.57 -40.51 -51.81
N ALA A 51 15.86 -40.43 -52.17
CA ALA A 51 16.81 -39.51 -51.56
C ALA A 51 16.45 -38.03 -51.86
N ILE A 52 16.07 -37.70 -53.09
CA ILE A 52 15.68 -36.34 -53.47
C ILE A 52 14.38 -35.92 -52.74
N THR A 53 13.42 -36.84 -52.63
CA THR A 53 12.14 -36.58 -51.95
C THR A 53 12.32 -36.37 -50.45
N SER A 54 13.16 -37.19 -49.80
CA SER A 54 13.46 -37.02 -48.37
C SER A 54 14.21 -35.71 -48.09
N LEU A 55 15.12 -35.33 -48.97
CA LEU A 55 15.86 -34.07 -48.88
C LEU A 55 14.93 -32.87 -49.11
N ALA A 56 14.03 -32.93 -50.09
CA ALA A 56 12.98 -31.92 -50.27
C ALA A 56 12.10 -31.80 -49.02
N GLY A 57 11.64 -32.93 -48.46
CA GLY A 57 10.87 -32.97 -47.22
C GLY A 57 11.62 -32.35 -46.03
N PHE A 58 12.92 -32.60 -45.92
CA PHE A 58 13.78 -31.98 -44.89
C PHE A 58 13.85 -30.45 -45.05
N PHE A 59 14.08 -29.96 -46.28
CA PHE A 59 14.19 -28.53 -46.56
C PHE A 59 12.87 -27.76 -46.38
N PHE A 60 11.72 -28.42 -46.51
CA PHE A 60 10.42 -27.83 -46.13
C PHE A 60 10.13 -27.98 -44.63
N GLY A 61 10.41 -29.14 -44.05
CA GLY A 61 10.04 -29.48 -42.68
C GLY A 61 10.84 -28.71 -41.62
N VAL A 62 12.16 -28.65 -41.75
CA VAL A 62 13.03 -28.02 -40.75
C VAL A 62 12.72 -26.52 -40.56
N PRO A 63 12.60 -25.71 -41.62
CA PRO A 63 12.31 -24.28 -41.45
C PRO A 63 10.93 -24.02 -40.84
N ILE A 64 9.90 -24.78 -41.25
CA ILE A 64 8.55 -24.69 -40.67
C ILE A 64 8.57 -25.05 -39.19
N ALA A 65 9.23 -26.17 -38.84
CA ALA A 65 9.36 -26.60 -37.45
C ALA A 65 10.11 -25.56 -36.59
N LEU A 66 11.17 -24.95 -37.14
CA LEU A 66 11.91 -23.89 -36.45
C LEU A 66 11.06 -22.65 -36.19
N VAL A 67 10.28 -22.19 -37.18
CA VAL A 67 9.36 -21.04 -37.00
C VAL A 67 8.33 -21.37 -35.92
N LEU A 68 7.66 -22.53 -36.02
CA LEU A 68 6.66 -22.97 -35.04
C LEU A 68 7.26 -23.07 -33.63
N LEU A 69 8.44 -23.67 -33.48
CA LEU A 69 9.11 -23.82 -32.19
C LEU A 69 9.46 -22.46 -31.58
N SER A 70 9.94 -21.51 -32.39
CA SER A 70 10.22 -20.16 -31.90
C SER A 70 8.96 -19.42 -31.47
N THR A 71 7.86 -19.48 -32.26
CA THR A 71 6.59 -18.87 -31.83
C THR A 71 6.08 -19.43 -30.52
N LEU A 72 6.17 -20.76 -30.33
CA LEU A 72 5.77 -21.39 -29.08
C LEU A 72 6.70 -21.04 -27.91
N THR A 73 7.99 -20.83 -28.19
CA THR A 73 8.96 -20.39 -27.19
C THR A 73 8.66 -18.97 -26.74
N ASP A 74 8.39 -18.07 -27.68
CA ASP A 74 8.09 -16.65 -27.41
C ASP A 74 6.78 -16.52 -26.61
N GLU A 75 5.72 -17.24 -26.99
CA GLU A 75 4.47 -17.26 -26.23
C GLU A 75 4.65 -17.82 -24.81
N ARG A 76 5.47 -18.87 -24.64
CA ARG A 76 5.77 -19.45 -23.32
C ARG A 76 6.57 -18.48 -22.48
N GLU A 77 7.53 -17.78 -23.07
CA GLU A 77 8.32 -16.76 -22.39
C GLU A 77 7.44 -15.60 -21.96
N GLU A 78 6.58 -15.07 -22.83
CA GLU A 78 5.64 -14.00 -22.49
C GLU A 78 4.69 -14.41 -21.36
N ARG A 79 4.09 -15.61 -21.43
CA ARG A 79 3.25 -16.14 -20.35
C ARG A 79 4.02 -16.30 -19.04
N SER A 80 5.27 -16.75 -19.09
CA SER A 80 6.14 -16.87 -17.92
C SER A 80 6.43 -15.49 -17.30
N GLN A 81 6.75 -14.49 -18.13
CA GLN A 81 6.97 -13.11 -17.69
C GLN A 81 5.70 -12.50 -17.08
N LEU A 82 4.53 -12.70 -17.68
CA LEU A 82 3.24 -12.26 -17.14
C LEU A 82 2.93 -12.93 -15.79
N ASN A 83 3.19 -14.23 -15.66
CA ASN A 83 2.99 -14.93 -14.40
C ASN A 83 3.94 -14.45 -13.30
N LYS A 84 5.20 -14.15 -13.63
CA LYS A 84 6.15 -13.54 -12.71
C LYS A 84 5.69 -12.14 -12.28
N LEU A 85 5.24 -11.31 -13.22
CA LEU A 85 4.71 -9.98 -12.93
C LEU A 85 3.47 -10.03 -12.03
N ARG A 86 2.56 -10.97 -12.27
CA ARG A 86 1.40 -11.21 -11.39
C ARG A 86 1.85 -11.60 -10.00
N GLY A 87 2.72 -12.60 -9.86
CA GLY A 87 3.25 -13.01 -8.56
C GLY A 87 3.95 -11.88 -7.79
N LEU A 88 4.72 -11.04 -8.49
CA LEU A 88 5.34 -9.84 -7.93
C LEU A 88 4.28 -8.81 -7.49
N SER A 89 3.28 -8.54 -8.35
CA SER A 89 2.19 -7.60 -8.04
C SER A 89 1.42 -8.04 -6.80
N ASP A 90 1.11 -9.34 -6.72
CA ASP A 90 0.37 -9.93 -5.61
C ASP A 90 1.16 -9.85 -4.30
N ALA A 91 2.45 -10.22 -4.34
CA ALA A 91 3.30 -10.17 -3.16
C ALA A 91 3.52 -8.73 -2.66
N ALA A 92 3.77 -7.78 -3.56
CA ALA A 92 3.97 -6.38 -3.20
C ALA A 92 2.69 -5.75 -2.66
N TRP A 93 1.54 -6.05 -3.25
CA TRP A 93 0.25 -5.56 -2.76
C TRP A 93 -0.10 -6.17 -1.40
N GLN A 94 0.12 -7.47 -1.21
CA GLN A 94 -0.14 -8.12 0.07
C GLN A 94 0.71 -7.50 1.19
N ASP A 95 2.03 -7.30 0.97
CA ASP A 95 2.89 -6.64 1.97
C ASP A 95 2.41 -5.21 2.26
N PHE A 96 1.98 -4.45 1.25
CA PHE A 96 1.41 -3.12 1.46
C PHE A 96 0.09 -3.15 2.24
N SER A 97 -0.86 -3.99 1.81
CA SER A 97 -2.18 -4.11 2.44
C SER A 97 -2.08 -4.58 3.89
N ASP A 98 -1.25 -5.60 4.16
CA ASP A 98 -1.00 -6.11 5.51
C ASP A 98 -0.45 -5.00 6.42
N ARG A 99 0.50 -4.19 5.92
CA ARG A 99 1.02 -3.03 6.66
C ARG A 99 -0.05 -1.97 6.90
N VAL A 100 -0.92 -1.71 5.93
CA VAL A 100 -2.04 -0.76 6.10
C VAL A 100 -3.01 -1.28 7.16
N HIS A 101 -3.38 -2.55 7.14
CA HIS A 101 -4.27 -3.14 8.14
C HIS A 101 -3.64 -3.19 9.53
N GLU A 102 -2.34 -3.52 9.61
CA GLU A 102 -1.59 -3.50 10.86
C GLU A 102 -1.44 -2.08 11.41
N PHE A 103 -1.32 -1.06 10.58
CA PHE A 103 -1.16 0.34 10.98
C PHE A 103 -2.50 1.06 11.27
N CYS A 104 -3.54 0.78 10.48
CA CYS A 104 -4.87 1.39 10.57
C CYS A 104 -5.88 0.48 11.27
N THR A 105 -5.50 -0.11 12.41
CA THR A 105 -6.41 -0.99 13.16
C THR A 105 -7.66 -0.23 13.60
N GLN A 106 -8.80 -0.94 13.66
CA GLN A 106 -10.04 -0.36 14.17
C GLN A 106 -9.87 0.20 15.59
N GLY A 107 -9.12 -0.52 16.44
CA GLY A 107 -8.82 -0.07 17.80
C GLY A 107 -8.10 1.28 17.87
N ARG A 108 -7.12 1.55 16.98
CA ARG A 108 -6.45 2.86 16.94
C ARG A 108 -7.38 3.97 16.45
N ILE A 109 -8.19 3.70 15.43
CA ILE A 109 -9.16 4.67 14.90
C ILE A 109 -10.18 5.05 15.98
N ASP A 110 -10.72 4.06 16.70
CA ASP A 110 -11.68 4.29 17.76
C ASP A 110 -11.05 5.00 18.97
N ALA A 111 -9.81 4.65 19.33
CA ALA A 111 -9.08 5.34 20.39
C ALA A 111 -8.81 6.81 20.07
N LEU A 112 -8.47 7.15 18.83
CA LEU A 112 -8.33 8.55 18.41
C LEU A 112 -9.67 9.30 18.51
N ARG A 113 -10.78 8.67 18.13
CA ARG A 113 -12.12 9.27 18.28
C ARG A 113 -12.53 9.43 19.74
N LEU A 114 -12.23 8.44 20.57
CA LEU A 114 -12.45 8.50 22.03
C LEU A 114 -11.66 9.66 22.64
N ALA A 115 -10.38 9.79 22.26
CA ALA A 115 -9.53 10.89 22.71
C ALA A 115 -10.05 12.25 22.21
N GLY A 116 -10.45 12.33 20.93
CA GLY A 116 -10.98 13.55 20.35
C GLY A 116 -12.34 13.99 20.90
N GLY A 117 -13.17 13.03 21.35
CA GLY A 117 -14.47 13.28 21.96
C GLY A 117 -14.38 13.41 23.48
N ASP A 118 -14.42 12.28 24.17
CA ASP A 118 -14.63 12.20 25.62
C ASP A 118 -13.51 12.87 26.41
N LEU A 119 -12.25 12.59 26.03
CA LEU A 119 -11.09 13.12 26.75
C LEU A 119 -10.97 14.65 26.56
N ALA A 120 -11.17 15.13 25.33
CA ALA A 120 -11.19 16.57 25.04
C ALA A 120 -12.33 17.30 25.77
N ASN A 121 -13.55 16.74 25.77
CA ASN A 121 -14.71 17.32 26.43
C ASN A 121 -14.53 17.36 27.95
N ARG A 122 -13.95 16.30 28.54
CA ARG A 122 -13.70 16.24 29.98
C ARG A 122 -12.64 17.27 30.40
N TRP A 123 -11.57 17.40 29.62
CA TRP A 123 -10.56 18.44 29.84
C TRP A 123 -11.11 19.86 29.64
N GLN A 124 -11.96 20.09 28.63
CA GLN A 124 -12.60 21.38 28.42
C GLN A 124 -13.46 21.79 29.62
N SER A 125 -14.26 20.86 30.15
CA SER A 125 -15.11 21.11 31.31
C SER A 125 -14.29 21.45 32.56
N MET A 126 -13.19 20.71 32.78
CA MET A 126 -12.29 20.95 33.91
C MET A 126 -11.51 22.26 33.76
N SER A 127 -10.97 22.55 32.59
CA SER A 127 -10.24 23.81 32.34
C SER A 127 -11.16 25.02 32.46
N ALA A 128 -12.42 24.93 32.05
CA ALA A 128 -13.44 25.97 32.29
C ALA A 128 -13.73 26.14 33.79
N LEU A 129 -13.83 25.05 34.56
CA LEU A 129 -14.00 25.13 36.02
C LEU A 129 -12.78 25.80 36.69
N LEU A 130 -11.57 25.40 36.31
CA LEU A 130 -10.33 26.01 36.80
C LEU A 130 -10.25 27.50 36.45
N GLN A 131 -10.67 27.89 35.24
CA GLN A 131 -10.76 29.29 34.82
C GLN A 131 -11.81 30.07 35.63
N SER A 132 -12.98 29.50 35.89
CA SER A 132 -14.02 30.18 36.68
C SER A 132 -13.61 30.46 38.12
N CYS A 133 -12.67 29.68 38.68
CA CYS A 133 -12.12 29.93 40.01
C CYS A 133 -11.28 31.21 40.08
N TRP A 134 -10.85 31.75 38.92
CA TRP A 134 -10.15 33.03 38.83
C TRP A 134 -11.08 34.24 39.06
N GLU A 135 -12.37 34.13 38.71
CA GLU A 135 -13.30 35.27 38.66
C GLU A 135 -13.92 35.66 40.02
N PHE A 136 -13.26 35.32 41.14
CA PHE A 136 -13.53 35.79 42.52
C PHE A 136 -14.76 35.25 43.26
N ASP A 137 -15.46 34.23 42.77
CA ASP A 137 -16.58 33.63 43.52
C ASP A 137 -16.05 32.54 44.51
N PRO A 138 -16.40 32.59 45.81
CA PRO A 138 -16.08 31.52 46.78
C PRO A 138 -16.80 30.19 46.53
N ILE A 139 -17.93 30.18 45.80
CA ILE A 139 -18.70 28.96 45.50
C ILE A 139 -17.91 27.96 44.62
N PRO A 140 -17.17 28.38 43.57
CA PRO A 140 -16.26 27.55 42.80
C PRO A 140 -15.23 26.75 43.62
N GLN A 141 -14.83 27.23 44.82
CA GLN A 141 -13.70 26.66 45.56
C GLN A 141 -14.02 25.29 46.15
N PHE A 142 -15.16 25.17 46.85
CA PHE A 142 -15.62 23.90 47.41
C PHE A 142 -15.90 22.88 46.31
N LYS A 143 -16.50 23.35 45.20
CA LYS A 143 -16.79 22.51 44.04
C LYS A 143 -15.50 22.02 43.36
N LEU A 144 -14.47 22.86 43.24
CA LEU A 144 -13.19 22.47 42.65
C LEU A 144 -12.56 21.30 43.42
N GLY A 145 -12.48 21.39 44.75
CA GLY A 145 -11.92 20.32 45.57
C GLY A 145 -12.63 18.97 45.39
N LEU A 146 -13.95 18.98 45.25
CA LEU A 146 -14.75 17.77 45.07
C LEU A 146 -14.66 17.18 43.65
N GLU A 147 -14.42 18.00 42.63
CA GLU A 147 -14.41 17.58 41.22
C GLU A 147 -13.02 17.13 40.73
N LEU A 148 -11.92 17.61 41.33
CA LEU A 148 -10.57 17.30 40.86
C LEU A 148 -10.26 15.79 40.85
N ALA A 149 -10.48 15.08 41.96
CA ALA A 149 -10.17 13.65 42.07
C ALA A 149 -11.02 12.74 41.15
N PRO A 150 -12.35 12.88 41.08
CA PRO A 150 -13.18 12.11 40.15
C PRO A 150 -12.76 12.33 38.70
N VAL A 151 -12.55 13.60 38.30
CA VAL A 151 -12.15 13.93 36.93
C VAL A 151 -10.76 13.39 36.61
N ALA A 152 -9.80 13.48 37.54
CA ALA A 152 -8.47 12.90 37.37
C ALA A 152 -8.55 11.39 37.12
N THR A 153 -9.39 10.68 37.88
CA THR A 153 -9.60 9.23 37.75
C THR A 153 -10.23 8.87 36.40
N GLU A 154 -11.22 9.64 35.95
CA GLU A 154 -11.85 9.42 34.65
C GLU A 154 -10.90 9.68 33.48
N ILE A 155 -10.17 10.80 33.50
CA ILE A 155 -9.17 11.13 32.48
C ILE A 155 -8.08 10.05 32.45
N GLU A 156 -7.61 9.59 33.62
CA GLU A 156 -6.63 8.50 33.69
C GLU A 156 -7.16 7.20 33.08
N ALA A 157 -8.42 6.82 33.37
CA ALA A 157 -9.03 5.64 32.79
C ALA A 157 -9.10 5.73 31.25
N LEU A 158 -9.47 6.89 30.72
CA LEU A 158 -9.50 7.16 29.27
C LEU A 158 -8.11 7.14 28.65
N VAL A 159 -7.09 7.73 29.29
CA VAL A 159 -5.69 7.70 28.84
C VAL A 159 -5.16 6.27 28.85
N VAL A 160 -5.46 5.47 29.89
CA VAL A 160 -5.07 4.06 29.94
C VAL A 160 -5.75 3.25 28.84
N SER A 161 -7.05 3.51 28.59
CA SER A 161 -7.77 2.90 27.47
C SER A 161 -7.13 3.24 26.13
N PHE A 162 -6.80 4.51 25.92
CA PHE A 162 -6.10 4.97 24.72
C PHE A 162 -4.76 4.23 24.55
N ARG A 163 -3.93 4.18 25.60
CA ARG A 163 -2.63 3.49 25.54
C ARG A 163 -2.77 2.02 25.17
N ARG A 164 -3.78 1.31 25.69
CA ARG A 164 -4.01 -0.11 25.35
C ARG A 164 -4.34 -0.31 23.87
N SER A 165 -5.00 0.64 23.22
CA SER A 165 -5.24 0.58 21.77
C SER A 165 -4.00 0.90 20.94
N PHE A 166 -2.98 1.49 21.56
CA PHE A 166 -1.69 1.83 21.01
C PHE A 166 -0.60 0.98 21.70
N ASP A 167 -0.63 -0.35 21.47
CA ASP A 167 0.38 -1.30 21.97
C ASP A 167 1.83 -0.91 21.59
N ASP A 168 1.98 -0.08 20.56
CA ASP A 168 3.23 0.40 20.01
C ASP A 168 3.67 1.72 20.65
N ARG A 169 4.97 1.88 20.96
CA ARG A 169 5.50 3.19 21.35
C ARG A 169 5.40 4.14 20.14
N ALA A 170 5.34 5.45 20.38
CA ALA A 170 5.29 6.44 19.30
C ALA A 170 6.41 6.27 18.25
N LYS A 171 7.61 5.84 18.68
CA LYS A 171 8.73 5.52 17.79
C LYS A 171 8.41 4.34 16.85
N ASP A 172 7.72 3.34 17.34
CA ASP A 172 7.36 2.14 16.59
C ASP A 172 6.31 2.49 15.51
N LEU A 173 5.38 3.39 15.82
CA LEU A 173 4.41 3.90 14.83
C LEU A 173 5.08 4.65 13.67
N GLN A 174 6.09 5.48 13.95
CA GLN A 174 6.86 6.14 12.90
C GLN A 174 7.59 5.12 12.01
N ILE A 175 8.17 4.07 12.60
CA ILE A 175 8.81 2.99 11.85
C ILE A 175 7.80 2.27 10.96
N LYS A 176 6.60 1.95 11.49
CA LYS A 176 5.51 1.32 10.73
C LYS A 176 5.04 2.20 9.58
N TRP A 177 4.88 3.51 9.79
CA TRP A 177 4.52 4.47 8.75
C TRP A 177 5.55 4.55 7.64
N VAL A 178 6.83 4.69 7.97
CA VAL A 178 7.91 4.67 6.97
C VAL A 178 7.95 3.34 6.21
N GLY A 179 7.69 2.23 6.89
CA GLY A 179 7.56 0.91 6.27
C GLY A 179 6.41 0.86 5.25
N LEU A 180 5.25 1.41 5.60
CA LEU A 180 4.08 1.53 4.74
C LEU A 180 4.34 2.42 3.51
N GLN A 181 4.99 3.58 3.71
CA GLN A 181 5.38 4.46 2.59
C GLN A 181 6.36 3.77 1.63
N ARG A 182 7.32 3.00 2.17
CA ARG A 182 8.28 2.24 1.35
C ARG A 182 7.61 1.14 0.54
N SER A 183 6.69 0.37 1.13
CA SER A 183 5.98 -0.69 0.40
C SER A 183 5.08 -0.09 -0.70
N TRP A 184 4.43 1.05 -0.44
CA TRP A 184 3.72 1.80 -1.48
C TRP A 184 4.65 2.30 -2.59
N ALA A 185 5.81 2.86 -2.26
CA ALA A 185 6.76 3.33 -3.26
C ALA A 185 7.23 2.20 -4.21
N VAL A 186 7.39 0.97 -3.70
CA VAL A 186 7.68 -0.21 -4.53
C VAL A 186 6.52 -0.50 -5.50
N LEU A 187 5.28 -0.43 -5.04
CA LEU A 187 4.10 -0.59 -5.89
C LEU A 187 4.02 0.49 -6.98
N ASP A 188 4.05 1.75 -6.56
CA ASP A 188 3.82 2.92 -7.44
C ASP A 188 4.96 3.14 -8.43
N SER A 189 6.22 2.87 -8.04
CA SER A 189 7.36 3.06 -8.94
C SER A 189 7.68 1.82 -9.76
N TYR A 190 7.82 0.65 -9.14
CA TYR A 190 8.32 -0.54 -9.83
C TYR A 190 7.20 -1.38 -10.44
N VAL A 191 6.21 -1.77 -9.63
CA VAL A 191 5.14 -2.67 -10.10
C VAL A 191 4.26 -1.98 -11.14
N LYS A 192 3.87 -0.71 -10.91
CA LYS A 192 3.06 0.09 -11.81
C LYS A 192 3.68 0.21 -13.21
N ILE A 193 4.97 0.55 -13.29
CA ILE A 193 5.70 0.64 -14.56
C ILE A 193 5.70 -0.71 -15.28
N GLN A 194 6.07 -1.79 -14.59
CA GLN A 194 6.11 -3.14 -15.18
C GLN A 194 4.73 -3.59 -15.69
N ARG A 195 3.64 -3.21 -15.01
CA ARG A 195 2.27 -3.48 -15.45
C ARG A 195 1.88 -2.68 -16.68
N PHE A 196 2.21 -1.40 -16.74
CA PHE A 196 1.95 -0.59 -17.92
C PHE A 196 2.73 -1.04 -19.15
N GLU A 197 4.01 -1.41 -19.00
CA GLU A 197 4.83 -2.00 -20.07
C GLU A 197 4.18 -3.25 -20.67
N ARG A 198 3.43 -4.02 -19.86
CA ARG A 198 2.74 -5.25 -20.25
C ARG A 198 1.23 -5.08 -20.45
N ARG A 199 0.77 -3.83 -20.59
CA ARG A 199 -0.65 -3.47 -20.81
C ARG A 199 -1.61 -4.12 -19.79
N GLN A 200 -1.13 -4.37 -18.57
CA GLN A 200 -1.98 -4.83 -17.47
C GLN A 200 -2.70 -3.62 -16.86
N SER A 201 -3.93 -3.81 -16.40
CA SER A 201 -4.65 -2.77 -15.66
C SER A 201 -3.90 -2.39 -14.39
N TRP A 202 -4.07 -1.14 -13.95
CA TRP A 202 -3.66 -0.65 -12.63
C TRP A 202 -4.89 -0.53 -11.72
N LEU A 203 -4.70 0.00 -10.52
CA LEU A 203 -5.78 0.48 -9.67
C LEU A 203 -6.61 1.54 -10.40
N SER A 204 -7.88 1.70 -10.02
CA SER A 204 -8.68 2.83 -10.53
C SER A 204 -8.02 4.16 -10.17
N PRO A 205 -8.15 5.18 -11.04
CA PRO A 205 -7.57 6.50 -10.78
C PRO A 205 -7.95 7.08 -9.41
N ASP A 206 -9.21 6.92 -8.99
CA ASP A 206 -9.71 7.46 -7.72
C ASP A 206 -9.04 6.81 -6.49
N ILE A 207 -8.78 5.50 -6.55
CA ILE A 207 -8.13 4.78 -5.45
C ILE A 207 -6.63 5.06 -5.44
N ASP A 208 -5.99 5.05 -6.62
CA ASP A 208 -4.57 5.37 -6.78
C ASP A 208 -4.27 6.78 -6.26
N SER A 209 -5.06 7.78 -6.68
CA SER A 209 -4.89 9.16 -6.24
C SER A 209 -5.15 9.32 -4.74
N SER A 210 -6.17 8.66 -4.20
CA SER A 210 -6.48 8.70 -2.77
C SER A 210 -5.33 8.16 -1.94
N ILE A 211 -4.84 6.94 -2.25
CA ILE A 211 -3.71 6.34 -1.53
C ILE A 211 -2.47 7.22 -1.68
N GLN A 212 -2.18 7.70 -2.89
CA GLN A 212 -1.01 8.55 -3.14
C GLN A 212 -1.07 9.86 -2.33
N ASP A 213 -2.22 10.53 -2.28
CA ASP A 213 -2.38 11.78 -1.54
C ASP A 213 -2.20 11.58 -0.04
N TRP A 214 -2.69 10.47 0.53
CA TRP A 214 -2.48 10.16 1.96
C TRP A 214 -1.03 9.82 2.29
N LEU A 215 -0.29 9.21 1.36
CA LEU A 215 1.09 8.76 1.58
C LEU A 215 2.15 9.78 1.16
N ARG A 216 1.77 10.87 0.48
CA ARG A 216 2.68 11.93 0.03
C ARG A 216 3.30 12.71 1.20
N GLY A 217 2.65 12.77 2.36
CA GLY A 217 3.16 13.51 3.52
C GLY A 217 4.39 12.85 4.14
N ASP A 218 5.45 13.64 4.38
CA ASP A 218 6.66 13.17 5.07
C ASP A 218 6.40 12.87 6.57
N ALA A 219 5.44 13.57 7.16
CA ALA A 219 5.07 13.42 8.55
C ALA A 219 3.99 12.34 8.73
N HIS A 220 4.17 11.51 9.75
CA HIS A 220 3.16 10.56 10.19
C HIS A 220 1.86 11.28 10.59
N PRO A 221 0.67 10.81 10.17
CA PRO A 221 -0.59 11.55 10.28
C PRO A 221 -1.03 11.84 11.71
N MET A 222 -0.52 11.10 12.69
CA MET A 222 -0.81 11.32 14.11
C MET A 222 0.30 12.09 14.85
N THR A 223 1.37 12.54 14.18
CA THR A 223 2.52 13.18 14.88
C THR A 223 2.10 14.37 15.72
N GLU A 224 1.30 15.28 15.16
CA GLU A 224 0.79 16.47 15.87
C GLU A 224 -0.02 16.06 17.10
N PHE A 225 -1.00 15.15 16.93
CA PHE A 225 -1.82 14.65 18.02
C PHE A 225 -0.99 13.95 19.11
N LEU A 226 -0.08 13.06 18.73
CA LEU A 226 0.74 12.30 19.67
C LEU A 226 1.69 13.22 20.45
N SER A 227 2.13 14.33 19.87
CA SER A 227 2.96 15.32 20.58
C SER A 227 2.20 16.02 21.72
N GLN A 228 0.88 16.19 21.57
CA GLN A 228 -0.01 16.73 22.59
C GLN A 228 -0.52 15.67 23.56
N HIS A 229 -0.60 14.41 23.13
CA HIS A 229 -1.10 13.32 23.96
C HIS A 229 -0.01 12.70 24.84
N LEU A 230 1.12 12.30 24.26
CA LEU A 230 2.15 11.47 24.91
C LEU A 230 3.34 12.26 25.42
N SER A 231 3.85 11.86 26.58
CA SER A 231 5.09 12.35 27.18
C SER A 231 6.31 11.75 26.50
N THR A 232 7.04 12.60 25.78
CA THR A 232 8.29 12.22 25.09
C THR A 232 9.51 12.20 26.00
N GLY A 233 9.33 12.34 27.32
CA GLY A 233 10.36 12.07 28.32
C GLY A 233 11.41 13.17 28.54
N ALA A 234 11.31 14.30 27.84
CA ALA A 234 12.04 15.51 28.19
C ALA A 234 11.05 16.59 28.60
N LEU A 235 11.02 16.92 29.90
CA LEU A 235 10.35 18.10 30.47
C LEU A 235 11.02 19.42 30.00
N SER A 236 11.56 19.45 28.78
CA SER A 236 12.14 20.65 28.17
C SER A 236 11.02 21.51 27.63
N GLY A 237 10.32 22.16 28.57
CA GLY A 237 9.58 23.40 28.39
C GLY A 237 8.55 23.42 27.27
N VAL A 238 7.29 23.26 27.63
CA VAL A 238 6.35 24.40 27.79
C VAL A 238 4.90 23.89 27.66
N SER A 239 4.59 22.83 26.92
CA SER A 239 3.20 22.36 26.72
C SER A 239 2.79 21.23 27.67
N LEU A 240 1.62 21.37 28.32
CA LEU A 240 0.96 20.27 29.04
C LEU A 240 0.56 19.20 28.04
N GLN A 241 0.88 17.94 28.34
CA GLN A 241 0.38 16.80 27.57
C GLN A 241 -0.82 16.18 28.26
N MET A 242 -1.75 15.65 27.47
CA MET A 242 -2.98 15.06 27.99
C MET A 242 -2.69 13.91 28.97
N GLU A 243 -1.64 13.13 28.73
CA GLU A 243 -1.18 12.06 29.60
C GLU A 243 -0.73 12.53 31.00
N GLN A 244 -0.34 13.80 31.15
CA GLN A 244 0.09 14.40 32.42
C GLN A 244 -1.06 15.04 33.20
N VAL A 245 -2.24 15.21 32.57
CA VAL A 245 -3.40 15.88 33.19
C VAL A 245 -3.84 15.20 34.49
N PRO A 246 -3.95 13.86 34.60
CA PRO A 246 -4.35 13.24 35.87
C PRO A 246 -3.40 13.55 37.03
N GLU A 247 -2.08 13.53 36.79
CA GLU A 247 -1.07 13.86 37.80
C GLU A 247 -1.17 15.33 38.21
N LEU A 248 -1.34 16.23 37.23
CA LEU A 248 -1.58 17.64 37.49
C LEU A 248 -2.81 17.85 38.39
N LEU A 249 -3.96 17.26 38.06
CA LEU A 249 -5.19 17.43 38.83
C LEU A 249 -5.05 16.92 40.28
N ARG A 250 -4.34 15.81 40.49
CA ARG A 250 -4.02 15.28 41.83
C ARG A 250 -3.05 16.17 42.61
N SER A 251 -2.06 16.75 41.93
CA SER A 251 -1.16 17.71 42.57
C SER A 251 -1.89 19.00 43.00
N LEU A 252 -2.91 19.42 42.24
CA LEU A 252 -3.75 20.55 42.63
C LEU A 252 -4.67 20.17 43.80
N GLU A 253 -5.14 18.93 43.86
CA GLU A 253 -5.96 18.44 44.98
C GLU A 253 -5.23 18.51 46.32
N SER A 254 -3.93 18.17 46.34
CA SER A 254 -3.11 18.18 47.55
C SER A 254 -2.62 19.57 47.98
N GLN A 255 -2.80 20.59 47.13
CA GLN A 255 -2.38 21.96 47.39
C GLN A 255 -3.41 22.76 48.20
N THR A 256 -2.91 23.74 48.94
CA THR A 256 -3.75 24.78 49.55
C THR A 256 -4.50 25.57 48.48
N PHE A 257 -5.51 26.32 48.88
CA PHE A 257 -6.27 27.14 47.94
C PHE A 257 -5.37 28.21 47.29
N GLU A 258 -4.55 28.87 48.10
CA GLU A 258 -3.64 29.92 47.68
C GLU A 258 -2.60 29.40 46.68
N GLU A 259 -2.06 28.20 46.90
CA GLU A 259 -1.13 27.54 45.98
C GLU A 259 -1.80 27.18 44.65
N ARG A 260 -3.03 26.64 44.69
CA ARG A 260 -3.80 26.34 43.47
C ARG A 260 -4.06 27.59 42.65
N ILE A 261 -4.53 28.66 43.29
CA ILE A 261 -4.80 29.94 42.61
C ILE A 261 -3.51 30.53 42.06
N SER A 262 -2.41 30.48 42.81
CA SER A 262 -1.08 30.90 42.32
C SER A 262 -0.65 30.11 41.07
N PHE A 263 -0.86 28.79 41.08
CA PHE A 263 -0.56 27.92 39.95
C PHE A 263 -1.44 28.24 38.72
N ILE A 264 -2.75 28.43 38.93
CA ILE A 264 -3.70 28.76 37.85
C ILE A 264 -3.40 30.16 37.29
N ASN A 265 -3.12 31.15 38.14
CA ASN A 265 -2.88 32.54 37.74
C ASN A 265 -1.55 32.78 37.03
N THR A 266 -0.64 31.81 37.04
CA THR A 266 0.60 31.94 36.30
C THR A 266 0.27 31.98 34.81
N SER A 267 0.56 33.08 34.11
CA SER A 267 0.25 33.26 32.67
C SER A 267 0.85 32.17 31.77
N ASN A 268 1.88 31.49 32.26
CA ASN A 268 2.51 30.33 31.62
C ASN A 268 1.97 28.97 32.13
N SER A 269 0.83 28.97 32.82
CA SER A 269 0.25 27.75 33.40
C SER A 269 0.04 26.70 32.31
N PRO A 270 0.46 25.45 32.54
CA PRO A 270 0.26 24.35 31.60
C PRO A 270 -1.21 24.19 31.18
N ILE A 271 -2.15 24.57 32.05
CA ILE A 271 -3.61 24.47 31.83
C ILE A 271 -4.05 25.22 30.55
N TYR A 272 -3.45 26.37 30.24
CA TYR A 272 -3.86 27.20 29.11
C TYR A 272 -3.27 26.76 27.76
N LYS A 273 -2.28 25.86 27.78
CA LYS A 273 -1.54 25.50 26.57
C LYS A 273 -2.16 24.30 25.86
N LEU A 274 -2.84 23.44 26.60
CA LEU A 274 -3.60 22.32 26.03
C LEU A 274 -5.02 22.79 25.66
N VAL A 275 -5.18 23.30 24.44
CA VAL A 275 -6.48 23.76 23.93
C VAL A 275 -7.31 22.54 23.50
N ALA A 276 -8.38 22.25 24.23
CA ALA A 276 -9.23 21.08 24.00
C ALA A 276 -9.76 20.96 22.55
N SER A 277 -10.12 22.09 21.92
CA SER A 277 -10.60 22.10 20.53
C SER A 277 -9.52 21.74 19.53
N SER A 278 -8.29 22.24 19.71
CA SER A 278 -7.15 21.87 18.87
C SER A 278 -6.82 20.39 19.03
N TYR A 279 -6.78 19.91 20.27
CA TYR A 279 -6.54 18.51 20.61
C TYR A 279 -7.56 17.59 19.96
N SER A 280 -8.85 17.94 20.08
CA SER A 280 -9.97 17.23 19.47
C SER A 280 -9.87 17.19 17.94
N ALA A 281 -9.64 18.35 17.31
CA ALA A 281 -9.52 18.46 15.85
C ALA A 281 -8.38 17.60 15.30
N GLN A 282 -7.22 17.60 15.96
CA GLN A 282 -6.07 16.80 15.55
C GLN A 282 -6.34 15.29 15.70
N ALA A 283 -7.01 14.88 16.79
CA ALA A 283 -7.39 13.48 17.01
C ALA A 283 -8.34 12.98 15.92
N PHE A 284 -9.38 13.76 15.59
CA PHE A 284 -10.34 13.41 14.55
C PHE A 284 -9.72 13.42 13.15
N ALA A 285 -8.85 14.40 12.85
CA ALA A 285 -8.13 14.44 11.58
C ALA A 285 -7.26 13.19 11.40
N ALA A 286 -6.49 12.81 12.43
CA ALA A 286 -5.69 11.60 12.43
C ALA A 286 -6.56 10.34 12.23
N ALA A 287 -7.67 10.22 12.96
CA ALA A 287 -8.60 9.09 12.84
C ALA A 287 -9.18 8.97 11.43
N GLU A 288 -9.54 10.10 10.82
CA GLU A 288 -10.11 10.15 9.49
C GLU A 288 -9.10 9.75 8.41
N VAL A 289 -7.83 10.16 8.54
CA VAL A 289 -6.77 9.72 7.62
C VAL A 289 -6.58 8.20 7.69
N LEU A 290 -6.46 7.63 8.90
CA LEU A 290 -6.30 6.17 9.07
C LEU A 290 -7.49 5.40 8.50
N ARG A 291 -8.71 5.89 8.76
CA ARG A 291 -9.94 5.28 8.24
C ARG A 291 -9.97 5.32 6.72
N ARG A 292 -9.76 6.49 6.11
CA ARG A 292 -9.81 6.64 4.64
C ARG A 292 -8.75 5.83 3.94
N LEU A 293 -7.53 5.75 4.48
CA LEU A 293 -6.48 4.91 3.93
C LEU A 293 -6.88 3.43 3.94
N ARG A 294 -7.39 2.94 5.08
CA ARG A 294 -7.89 1.57 5.19
C ARG A 294 -9.04 1.30 4.22
N ASP A 295 -10.04 2.18 4.18
CA ASP A 295 -11.21 2.03 3.32
C ASP A 295 -10.81 2.03 1.83
N SER A 296 -9.78 2.79 1.43
CA SER A 296 -9.25 2.81 0.06
C SER A 296 -8.60 1.48 -0.32
N VAL A 297 -7.83 0.89 0.60
CA VAL A 297 -7.23 -0.45 0.40
C VAL A 297 -8.30 -1.52 0.33
N GLU A 298 -9.28 -1.52 1.24
CA GLU A 298 -10.40 -2.45 1.19
C GLU A 298 -11.24 -2.31 -0.08
N ALA A 299 -11.42 -1.09 -0.58
CA ALA A 299 -12.12 -0.83 -1.84
C ALA A 299 -11.35 -1.41 -3.05
N ALA A 300 -10.02 -1.31 -3.08
CA ALA A 300 -9.19 -1.95 -4.11
C ALA A 300 -9.35 -3.47 -4.10
N GLU A 301 -9.31 -4.08 -2.91
CA GLU A 301 -9.41 -5.52 -2.73
C GLU A 301 -10.79 -6.05 -3.13
N LYS A 302 -11.87 -5.39 -2.69
CA LYS A 302 -13.26 -5.81 -2.94
C LYS A 302 -13.72 -5.48 -4.36
N GLY A 303 -13.38 -4.29 -4.88
CA GLY A 303 -13.95 -3.76 -6.12
C GLY A 303 -13.23 -4.21 -7.39
N GLN A 304 -11.90 -4.39 -7.34
CA GLN A 304 -11.09 -4.65 -8.53
C GLN A 304 -10.45 -6.04 -8.53
N GLY A 305 -10.67 -6.83 -7.46
CA GLY A 305 -10.00 -8.10 -7.29
C GLY A 305 -8.48 -7.92 -7.34
N TRP A 306 -7.99 -6.89 -6.63
CA TRP A 306 -6.56 -6.59 -6.54
C TRP A 306 -6.01 -7.12 -5.22
N PRO A 307 -4.99 -8.00 -5.24
CA PRO A 307 -4.40 -8.63 -6.41
C PRO A 307 -5.33 -9.71 -6.96
N HIS A 308 -5.13 -10.13 -8.23
CA HIS A 308 -5.93 -11.20 -8.82
C HIS A 308 -5.80 -12.46 -7.96
N ARG A 309 -6.86 -12.83 -7.23
CA ARG A 309 -6.84 -14.04 -6.40
C ARG A 309 -6.50 -15.22 -7.28
N ARG A 310 -5.44 -15.95 -6.89
CA ARG A 310 -4.78 -17.04 -7.63
C ARG A 310 -5.73 -18.21 -8.04
N GLY A 311 -7.01 -18.18 -7.67
CA GLY A 311 -8.00 -19.23 -7.92
C GLY A 311 -8.97 -19.02 -9.08
N GLU A 312 -9.13 -17.80 -9.63
CA GLU A 312 -10.23 -17.56 -10.60
C GLU A 312 -9.85 -17.77 -12.08
N VAL A 313 -8.56 -17.91 -12.40
CA VAL A 313 -8.09 -18.00 -13.80
C VAL A 313 -8.21 -19.42 -14.39
N GLY A 314 -8.55 -20.42 -13.57
CA GLY A 314 -8.51 -21.84 -13.97
C GLY A 314 -9.83 -22.47 -14.45
N GLN A 315 -10.98 -21.79 -14.37
CA GLN A 315 -12.29 -22.44 -14.52
C GLN A 315 -13.10 -22.08 -15.77
N LYS A 316 -12.52 -21.36 -16.74
CA LYS A 316 -13.15 -21.11 -18.05
C LYS A 316 -12.33 -21.75 -19.15
N ASN A 317 -12.38 -23.07 -19.25
CA ASN A 317 -12.06 -23.84 -20.46
C ASN A 317 -12.96 -25.07 -20.50
#